data_AF-A0A0U3N465-F1
#
_entry.id   AF-A0A0U3N465-F1
#
_cell.length_a   1.000
_cell.length_b   1.000
_cell.length_c   1.000
_cell.angle_alpha   90.00
_cell.angle_beta   90.00
_cell.angle_gamma   90.00
#
_symmetry.space_group_name_H-M   'P 1'
#
loop_
_entity.id
_entity.type
_entity.pdbx_description
1 polymer ?
#
loop_
_entity_poly.entity_id
_entity_poly.type
_entity_poly.pdbx_seq_one_letter_code
_entity_poly.pdbx_strand_id
1 'polypeptide(L)'
;MAATIELNGTSFDMVSFFADWLASFTPSYGSFWSASSGITTAPSSTDVYDQWGSGATGGSGVVMSGEMQYTQGNLTGTVDTVVLGSNYSESSTSGFAVDAEMTIYADPDYSLAGSRDLFDYAIYYFSQDSLSGIYNYLGAVGTEIYDTDGDDVLVGFSGADTFYFSGGNDIVTAGDTGTYGYQDGTDKLDVTGWGASAYSDLAVAASGSDTVISYGGNSVTLAGVDSSVIDASDFLFA
;
A
#
# COMPACT_ATOMS: atom_id res chain seq x y z
N MET A 1 -15.60 1.15 0.20
CA MET A 1 -14.69 0.36 -0.63
C MET A 1 -13.28 0.68 -0.12
N ALA A 2 -12.26 -0.11 -0.42
CA ALA A 2 -10.92 0.00 0.19
C ALA A 2 -9.86 0.15 -0.91
N ALA A 3 -8.66 0.60 -0.54
CA ALA A 3 -7.53 0.58 -1.45
C ALA A 3 -6.95 -0.85 -1.51
N THR A 4 -6.54 -1.31 -2.69
CA THR A 4 -5.93 -2.64 -2.86
C THR A 4 -4.41 -2.50 -2.97
N ILE A 5 -3.67 -3.35 -2.27
CA ILE A 5 -2.21 -3.41 -2.31
C ILE A 5 -1.82 -4.77 -2.89
N GLU A 6 -1.10 -4.74 -4.02
CA GLU A 6 -0.50 -5.91 -4.66
C GLU A 6 1.03 -5.85 -4.53
N LEU A 7 1.61 -6.95 -4.07
CA LEU A 7 3.05 -7.12 -3.88
C LEU A 7 3.64 -7.93 -5.04
N ASN A 8 4.76 -7.48 -5.61
CA ASN A 8 5.41 -8.19 -6.70
C ASN A 8 6.58 -9.04 -6.19
N GLY A 9 6.57 -10.33 -6.53
CA GLY A 9 7.66 -11.24 -6.22
C GLY A 9 7.19 -12.64 -5.86
N THR A 10 8.10 -13.44 -5.32
CA THR A 10 7.78 -14.74 -4.72
C THR A 10 7.65 -14.69 -3.20
N SER A 11 8.11 -13.58 -2.60
CA SER A 11 8.08 -13.24 -1.18
C SER A 11 8.41 -11.75 -1.08
N PHE A 12 7.89 -11.07 -0.06
CA PHE A 12 7.93 -9.64 0.09
C PHE A 12 7.97 -9.26 1.57
N ASP A 13 8.93 -8.41 1.94
CA ASP A 13 9.01 -7.84 3.28
C ASP A 13 8.69 -6.36 3.20
N MET A 14 7.46 -5.97 3.56
CA MET A 14 7.00 -4.57 3.51
C MET A 14 7.81 -3.67 4.45
N VAL A 15 8.26 -4.18 5.59
CA VAL A 15 9.04 -3.38 6.55
C VAL A 15 10.40 -3.03 5.95
N SER A 16 11.12 -4.04 5.45
CA SER A 16 12.41 -3.83 4.78
C SER A 16 12.25 -3.02 3.51
N PHE A 17 11.21 -3.29 2.72
CA PHE A 17 10.90 -2.55 1.50
C PHE A 17 10.72 -1.06 1.75
N PHE A 18 9.88 -0.64 2.71
CA PHE A 18 9.67 0.79 2.97
C PHE A 18 10.95 1.49 3.45
N ALA A 19 11.74 0.82 4.30
CA ALA A 19 13.01 1.35 4.78
C ALA A 19 14.04 1.51 3.65
N ASP A 20 14.21 0.49 2.81
CA ASP A 20 15.14 0.50 1.68
C ASP A 20 14.68 1.47 0.58
N TRP A 21 13.36 1.52 0.32
CA TRP A 21 12.77 2.44 -0.65
C TRP A 21 13.06 3.88 -0.25
N LEU A 22 12.79 4.28 1.00
CA LEU A 22 13.10 5.62 1.52
C LEU A 22 14.60 5.92 1.49
N ALA A 23 15.45 4.97 1.90
CA ALA A 23 16.89 5.17 1.89
C ALA A 23 17.48 5.45 0.48
N SER A 24 16.81 4.97 -0.57
CA SER A 24 17.17 5.15 -1.98
C SER A 24 16.32 6.21 -2.69
N PHE A 25 15.27 6.69 -2.06
CA PHE A 25 14.41 7.74 -2.61
C PHE A 25 15.09 9.10 -2.47
N THR A 26 15.06 9.88 -3.55
CA THR A 26 15.54 11.26 -3.52
C THR A 26 14.33 12.17 -3.75
N PRO A 27 13.93 12.96 -2.73
CA PRO A 27 12.72 13.78 -2.83
C PRO A 27 12.87 14.87 -3.89
N SER A 28 11.76 15.10 -4.60
CA SER A 28 11.59 16.22 -5.52
C SER A 28 10.14 16.71 -5.43
N TYR A 29 9.82 17.85 -6.03
CA TYR A 29 8.41 18.27 -6.18
C TYR A 29 7.62 17.39 -7.16
N GLY A 30 8.29 16.42 -7.79
CA GLY A 30 7.76 15.61 -8.87
C GLY A 30 7.47 16.41 -10.13
N SER A 31 6.86 15.77 -11.09
CA SER A 31 6.34 16.39 -12.30
C SER A 31 5.09 15.67 -12.76
N PHE A 32 4.25 16.38 -13.50
CA PHE A 32 3.10 15.79 -14.17
C PHE A 32 3.49 15.40 -15.59
N TRP A 33 2.80 14.42 -16.16
CA TRP A 33 2.97 14.05 -17.56
C TRP A 33 1.63 13.78 -18.21
N SER A 34 1.51 14.17 -19.47
CA SER A 34 0.46 13.67 -20.36
C SER A 34 1.01 13.39 -21.75
N ALA A 35 0.36 12.49 -22.49
CA ALA A 35 0.73 12.22 -23.87
C ALA A 35 0.67 13.47 -24.77
N SER A 36 -0.14 14.46 -24.41
CA SER A 36 -0.31 15.71 -25.18
C SER A 36 0.74 16.78 -24.87
N SER A 37 1.19 16.86 -23.62
CA SER A 37 2.03 17.96 -23.12
C SER A 37 3.45 17.53 -22.75
N GLY A 38 3.70 16.21 -22.65
CA GLY A 38 4.95 15.69 -22.09
C GLY A 38 5.08 16.03 -20.61
N ILE A 39 6.33 16.06 -20.12
CA ILE A 39 6.63 16.38 -18.71
C ILE A 39 6.36 17.86 -18.45
N THR A 40 5.60 18.14 -17.39
CA THR A 40 5.13 19.45 -16.97
C THR A 40 5.46 19.67 -15.49
N THR A 41 6.32 20.65 -15.20
CA THR A 41 6.70 21.07 -13.83
C THR A 41 5.85 22.22 -13.29
N ALA A 42 5.07 22.87 -14.16
CA ALA A 42 4.14 23.94 -13.82
C ALA A 42 2.72 23.58 -14.30
N PRO A 43 2.07 22.59 -13.66
CA PRO A 43 0.76 22.12 -14.07
C PRO A 43 -0.34 23.20 -13.92
N SER A 44 -1.41 23.06 -14.68
CA SER A 44 -2.59 23.94 -14.65
C SER A 44 -3.85 23.19 -14.17
N SER A 45 -4.87 23.94 -13.75
CA SER A 45 -6.16 23.38 -13.31
C SER A 45 -7.05 22.94 -14.48
N THR A 46 -6.62 23.17 -15.72
CA THR A 46 -7.43 22.91 -16.92
C THR A 46 -6.91 21.75 -17.74
N ASP A 47 -5.61 21.49 -17.67
CA ASP A 47 -5.00 20.36 -18.35
C ASP A 47 -5.20 19.09 -17.51
N VAL A 48 -5.42 17.97 -18.19
CA VAL A 48 -5.50 16.64 -17.59
C VAL A 48 -4.17 15.93 -17.83
N TYR A 49 -3.64 15.33 -16.76
CA TYR A 49 -2.40 14.60 -16.72
C TYR A 49 -2.66 13.14 -16.43
N ASP A 50 -1.97 12.28 -17.19
CA ASP A 50 -2.08 10.83 -17.08
C ASP A 50 -1.26 10.31 -15.88
N GLN A 51 -0.21 11.04 -15.50
CA GLN A 51 0.71 10.64 -14.45
C GLN A 51 1.23 11.82 -13.62
N TRP A 52 1.55 11.55 -12.37
CA TRP A 52 2.49 12.31 -11.55
C TRP A 52 3.61 11.36 -11.11
N GLY A 53 4.86 11.82 -11.17
CA GLY A 53 5.99 11.00 -10.76
C GLY A 53 7.05 11.79 -9.99
N SER A 54 7.74 11.12 -9.09
CA SER A 54 8.90 11.66 -8.38
C SER A 54 9.93 10.56 -8.10
N GLY A 55 11.20 10.91 -8.20
CA GLY A 55 12.34 10.05 -7.91
C GLY A 55 13.61 10.58 -8.56
N ALA A 56 14.75 9.98 -8.24
CA ALA A 56 15.99 10.21 -8.98
C ALA A 56 16.21 9.08 -10.00
N THR A 57 16.70 9.42 -11.19
CA THR A 57 16.93 8.43 -12.25
C THR A 57 17.79 7.26 -11.75
N GLY A 58 17.28 6.04 -11.89
CA GLY A 58 17.93 4.81 -11.44
C GLY A 58 17.80 4.50 -9.94
N GLY A 59 17.23 5.40 -9.15
CA GLY A 59 16.93 5.19 -7.72
C GLY A 59 15.50 4.73 -7.48
N SER A 60 15.06 4.82 -6.24
CA SER A 60 13.65 4.57 -5.90
C SER A 60 12.77 5.70 -6.44
N GLY A 61 11.53 5.36 -6.80
CA GLY A 61 10.57 6.31 -7.30
C GLY A 61 9.13 5.92 -7.01
N VAL A 62 8.26 6.92 -7.18
CA VAL A 62 6.82 6.80 -7.12
C VAL A 62 6.23 7.26 -8.44
N VAL A 63 5.26 6.49 -8.96
CA VAL A 63 4.46 6.86 -10.13
C VAL A 63 2.98 6.73 -9.77
N MET A 64 2.28 7.84 -9.77
CA MET A 64 0.84 7.93 -9.63
C MET A 64 0.22 8.04 -11.03
N SER A 65 -0.84 7.27 -11.30
CA SER A 65 -1.57 7.31 -12.58
C SER A 65 -3.06 7.55 -12.36
N GLY A 66 -3.71 8.18 -13.33
CA GLY A 66 -5.15 8.49 -13.31
C GLY A 66 -5.49 9.62 -14.28
N GLU A 67 -6.65 10.25 -14.11
CA GLU A 67 -7.02 11.48 -14.80
C GLU A 67 -6.89 12.67 -13.84
N MET A 68 -5.69 13.23 -13.74
CA MET A 68 -5.35 14.22 -12.71
C MET A 68 -5.32 15.64 -13.26
N GLN A 69 -5.81 16.59 -12.47
CA GLN A 69 -5.55 18.02 -12.65
C GLN A 69 -4.91 18.55 -11.38
N TYR A 70 -4.04 19.56 -11.49
CA TYR A 70 -3.34 20.07 -10.32
C TYR A 70 -3.16 21.58 -10.38
N THR A 71 -3.45 22.26 -9.28
CA THR A 71 -3.16 23.69 -9.13
C THR A 71 -2.87 24.06 -7.70
N GLN A 72 -1.70 24.68 -7.48
CA GLN A 72 -1.31 25.26 -6.18
C GLN A 72 -1.43 24.29 -4.99
N GLY A 73 -1.04 23.02 -5.16
CA GLY A 73 -1.13 22.03 -4.07
C GLY A 73 -2.50 21.37 -3.95
N ASN A 74 -3.30 21.40 -5.00
CA ASN A 74 -4.64 20.83 -5.04
C ASN A 74 -4.80 19.95 -6.27
N LEU A 75 -4.71 18.64 -6.06
CA LEU A 75 -5.01 17.56 -6.99
C LEU A 75 -6.52 17.39 -7.06
N THR A 76 -7.04 17.22 -8.27
CA THR A 76 -8.45 16.86 -8.52
C THR A 76 -8.53 15.85 -9.64
N GLY A 77 -9.71 15.26 -9.86
CA GLY A 77 -9.92 14.23 -10.88
C GLY A 77 -9.89 12.86 -10.24
N THR A 78 -9.12 11.93 -10.80
CA THR A 78 -8.93 10.58 -10.24
C THR A 78 -7.47 10.23 -10.06
N VAL A 79 -7.20 9.41 -9.05
CA VAL A 79 -6.00 8.60 -8.95
C VAL A 79 -6.47 7.17 -9.02
N ASP A 80 -5.92 6.40 -9.95
CA ASP A 80 -6.26 4.99 -10.14
C ASP A 80 -5.20 4.13 -9.45
N THR A 81 -3.91 4.48 -9.61
CA THR A 81 -2.80 3.74 -9.00
C THR A 81 -1.71 4.63 -8.44
N VAL A 82 -1.02 4.11 -7.42
CA VAL A 82 0.27 4.60 -6.93
C VAL A 82 1.23 3.42 -6.92
N VAL A 83 2.30 3.51 -7.70
CA VAL A 83 3.32 2.46 -7.80
C VAL A 83 4.58 2.93 -7.10
N LEU A 84 5.04 2.15 -6.13
CA LEU A 84 6.35 2.31 -5.50
C LEU A 84 7.29 1.26 -6.07
N GLY A 85 8.47 1.69 -6.49
CA GLY A 85 9.46 0.77 -7.03
C GLY A 85 10.84 1.38 -7.16
N SER A 86 11.70 0.63 -7.84
CA SER A 86 13.10 0.97 -8.10
C SER A 86 13.33 1.41 -9.55
N ASN A 87 14.57 1.76 -9.89
CA ASN A 87 14.99 2.14 -11.25
C ASN A 87 14.10 3.23 -11.89
N TYR A 88 13.78 4.27 -11.12
CA TYR A 88 12.94 5.37 -11.58
C TYR A 88 13.49 5.98 -12.88
N SER A 89 12.59 6.26 -13.82
CA SER A 89 12.91 6.91 -15.08
C SER A 89 11.82 7.88 -15.53
N GLU A 90 12.21 8.88 -16.30
CA GLU A 90 11.32 9.90 -16.85
C GLU A 90 11.58 10.12 -18.34
N SER A 91 10.52 10.36 -19.10
CA SER A 91 10.56 10.58 -20.54
C SER A 91 9.44 11.51 -20.96
N SER A 92 9.77 12.57 -21.72
CA SER A 92 8.74 13.45 -22.27
C SER A 92 7.78 12.73 -23.23
N THR A 93 8.17 11.57 -23.79
CA THR A 93 7.37 10.81 -24.75
C THR A 93 6.54 9.71 -24.09
N SER A 94 7.04 9.09 -23.01
CA SER A 94 6.44 7.89 -22.42
C SER A 94 6.10 8.01 -20.93
N GLY A 95 6.32 9.19 -20.33
CA GLY A 95 6.00 9.44 -18.94
C GLY A 95 7.03 8.92 -17.96
N PHE A 96 6.56 8.57 -16.77
CA PHE A 96 7.35 8.07 -15.67
C PHE A 96 7.21 6.55 -15.56
N ALA A 97 8.28 5.89 -15.14
CA ALA A 97 8.27 4.45 -14.88
C ALA A 97 9.19 4.10 -13.72
N VAL A 98 8.85 3.00 -13.05
CA VAL A 98 9.66 2.29 -12.07
C VAL A 98 9.58 0.79 -12.39
N ASP A 99 10.59 0.04 -11.97
CA ASP A 99 10.47 -1.41 -11.82
C ASP A 99 9.54 -1.63 -10.62
N ALA A 100 8.27 -1.96 -10.91
CA ALA A 100 7.21 -2.00 -9.91
C ALA A 100 7.45 -3.10 -8.88
N GLU A 101 7.45 -2.72 -7.60
CA GLU A 101 7.63 -3.65 -6.47
C GLU A 101 6.35 -3.72 -5.64
N MET A 102 5.69 -2.57 -5.43
CA MET A 102 4.38 -2.48 -4.78
C MET A 102 3.43 -1.61 -5.61
N THR A 103 2.24 -2.12 -5.88
CA THR A 103 1.17 -1.40 -6.57
C THR A 103 0.02 -1.17 -5.62
N ILE A 104 -0.37 0.09 -5.45
CA ILE A 104 -1.55 0.49 -4.70
C ILE A 104 -2.61 0.90 -5.72
N TYR A 105 -3.74 0.22 -5.75
CA TYR A 105 -4.93 0.67 -6.46
C TYR A 105 -5.75 1.51 -5.51
N ALA A 106 -6.08 2.73 -5.91
CA ALA A 106 -6.85 3.64 -5.09
C ALA A 106 -8.29 3.14 -4.90
N ASP A 107 -8.91 3.50 -3.79
CA ASP A 107 -10.34 3.27 -3.56
C ASP A 107 -11.12 4.09 -4.60
N PRO A 108 -11.90 3.46 -5.50
CA PRO A 108 -12.64 4.18 -6.52
C PRO A 108 -13.79 5.03 -5.96
N ASP A 109 -14.17 4.86 -4.69
CA ASP A 109 -15.12 5.75 -4.00
C ASP A 109 -14.43 6.99 -3.39
N TYR A 110 -13.09 7.04 -3.34
CA TYR A 110 -12.37 8.17 -2.76
C TYR A 110 -12.49 9.41 -3.64
N SER A 111 -12.95 10.53 -3.05
CA SER A 111 -13.22 11.76 -3.80
C SER A 111 -12.11 12.80 -3.61
N LEU A 112 -11.51 13.23 -4.72
CA LEU A 112 -10.57 14.36 -4.79
C LEU A 112 -11.27 15.73 -4.92
N ALA A 113 -12.49 15.85 -4.38
CA ALA A 113 -13.30 17.07 -4.51
C ALA A 113 -13.02 18.11 -3.41
N GLY A 114 -12.27 17.73 -2.36
CA GLY A 114 -11.92 18.60 -1.25
C GLY A 114 -10.64 19.37 -1.52
N SER A 115 -10.49 20.56 -0.90
CA SER A 115 -9.19 21.23 -0.87
C SER A 115 -8.27 20.57 0.16
N ARG A 116 -7.04 20.20 -0.20
CA ARG A 116 -6.06 19.54 0.70
C ARG A 116 -6.55 18.16 1.14
N ASP A 117 -6.88 17.33 0.16
CA ASP A 117 -7.26 15.94 0.39
C ASP A 117 -6.04 15.08 0.76
N LEU A 118 -6.24 13.77 0.93
CA LEU A 118 -5.17 12.88 1.38
C LEU A 118 -4.12 12.62 0.29
N PHE A 119 -4.47 12.74 -0.99
CA PHE A 119 -3.50 12.63 -2.07
C PHE A 119 -2.69 13.92 -2.25
N ASP A 120 -3.27 15.09 -1.94
CA ASP A 120 -2.49 16.33 -1.77
C ASP A 120 -1.41 16.16 -0.71
N TYR A 121 -1.79 15.57 0.44
CA TYR A 121 -0.82 15.27 1.50
C TYR A 121 0.16 14.18 1.06
N ALA A 122 -0.25 13.15 0.33
CA ALA A 122 0.67 12.13 -0.19
C ALA A 122 1.76 12.77 -1.06
N ILE A 123 1.39 13.56 -2.08
CA ILE A 123 2.34 14.29 -2.93
C ILE A 123 3.25 15.19 -2.10
N TYR A 124 2.70 15.93 -1.13
CA TYR A 124 3.48 16.78 -0.24
C TYR A 124 4.51 15.98 0.57
N TYR A 125 4.10 14.89 1.22
CA TYR A 125 5.01 14.09 2.05
C TYR A 125 6.05 13.33 1.22
N PHE A 126 5.72 12.86 0.01
CA PHE A 126 6.72 12.34 -0.91
C PHE A 126 7.78 13.40 -1.24
N SER A 127 7.38 14.65 -1.49
CA SER A 127 8.34 15.74 -1.74
C SER A 127 9.24 16.08 -0.53
N GLN A 128 8.93 15.51 0.64
CA GLN A 128 9.63 15.69 1.90
C GLN A 128 10.26 14.38 2.41
N ASP A 129 10.44 13.38 1.54
CA ASP A 129 11.05 12.08 1.86
C ASP A 129 10.29 11.31 2.96
N SER A 130 8.96 11.21 2.78
CA SER A 130 8.09 10.60 3.77
C SER A 130 6.91 9.88 3.13
N LEU A 131 6.60 8.70 3.66
CA LEU A 131 5.43 7.91 3.30
C LEU A 131 4.18 8.26 4.14
N SER A 132 4.29 9.16 5.12
CA SER A 132 3.19 9.44 6.06
C SER A 132 1.92 9.91 5.36
N GLY A 133 2.03 10.65 4.25
CA GLY A 133 0.86 11.08 3.47
C GLY A 133 0.10 9.92 2.85
N ILE A 134 0.80 8.97 2.24
CA ILE A 134 0.17 7.78 1.65
C ILE A 134 -0.36 6.83 2.73
N TYR A 135 0.32 6.70 3.87
CA TYR A 135 -0.19 5.91 5.01
C TYR A 135 -1.48 6.47 5.58
N ASN A 136 -1.60 7.79 5.68
CA ASN A 136 -2.85 8.44 6.11
C ASN A 136 -3.99 8.21 5.12
N TYR A 137 -3.69 8.21 3.82
CA TYR A 137 -4.68 7.87 2.79
C TYR A 137 -5.16 6.43 2.97
N LEU A 138 -4.24 5.47 2.95
CA LEU A 138 -4.52 4.04 3.10
C LEU A 138 -5.35 3.79 4.35
N GLY A 139 -4.96 4.42 5.45
CA GLY A 139 -5.65 4.19 6.70
C GLY A 139 -7.00 4.92 6.86
N ALA A 140 -7.30 5.89 5.99
CA ALA A 140 -8.62 6.52 5.97
C ALA A 140 -9.62 5.73 5.13
N VAL A 141 -9.16 5.05 4.07
CA VAL A 141 -10.01 4.25 3.18
C VAL A 141 -10.04 2.77 3.56
N GLY A 142 -9.10 2.31 4.39
CA GLY A 142 -8.87 0.89 4.66
C GLY A 142 -8.13 0.21 3.53
N THR A 143 -7.58 -0.98 3.78
CA THR A 143 -6.80 -1.70 2.75
C THR A 143 -7.20 -3.14 2.56
N GLU A 144 -7.02 -3.63 1.34
CA GLU A 144 -7.00 -5.05 0.98
C GLU A 144 -5.56 -5.38 0.58
N ILE A 145 -4.85 -6.15 1.41
CA ILE A 145 -3.42 -6.44 1.26
C ILE A 145 -3.29 -7.88 0.78
N TYR A 146 -2.83 -8.04 -0.46
CA TYR A 146 -2.57 -9.35 -1.04
C TYR A 146 -1.12 -9.75 -0.85
N ASP A 147 -0.91 -10.88 -0.19
CA ASP A 147 0.40 -11.52 -0.06
C ASP A 147 0.88 -12.12 -1.41
N THR A 148 2.00 -12.81 -1.35
CA THR A 148 2.53 -13.64 -2.42
C THR A 148 2.45 -15.13 -2.03
N ASP A 149 2.80 -16.04 -2.93
CA ASP A 149 2.78 -17.48 -2.62
C ASP A 149 3.82 -17.91 -1.53
N GLY A 150 4.79 -17.05 -1.21
CA GLY A 150 5.89 -17.33 -0.28
C GLY A 150 5.68 -16.81 1.13
N ASP A 151 6.75 -16.78 1.93
CA ASP A 151 6.71 -16.22 3.28
C ASP A 151 6.85 -14.69 3.21
N ASP A 152 5.83 -13.95 3.67
CA ASP A 152 5.77 -12.49 3.60
C ASP A 152 5.84 -11.79 4.97
N VAL A 153 6.30 -10.54 4.97
CA VAL A 153 6.13 -9.62 6.11
C VAL A 153 5.20 -8.50 5.66
N LEU A 154 3.98 -8.54 6.17
CA LEU A 154 2.90 -7.62 5.84
C LEU A 154 2.74 -6.56 6.93
N VAL A 155 2.28 -5.39 6.52
CA VAL A 155 2.07 -4.25 7.39
C VAL A 155 0.68 -3.68 7.20
N GLY A 156 -0.09 -3.59 8.29
CA GLY A 156 -1.37 -2.90 8.35
C GLY A 156 -1.21 -1.39 8.55
N PHE A 157 -2.22 -0.65 8.14
CA PHE A 157 -2.35 0.80 8.31
C PHE A 157 -3.36 1.10 9.43
N SER A 158 -3.75 2.36 9.60
CA SER A 158 -4.88 2.62 10.49
C SER A 158 -6.18 2.19 9.81
N GLY A 159 -7.27 2.03 10.55
CA GLY A 159 -8.56 1.75 9.91
C GLY A 159 -8.73 0.26 9.64
N ALA A 160 -9.61 -0.11 8.71
CA ALA A 160 -9.96 -1.51 8.48
C ALA A 160 -9.11 -2.10 7.36
N ASP A 161 -8.26 -3.05 7.71
CA ASP A 161 -7.42 -3.79 6.79
C ASP A 161 -7.90 -5.24 6.64
N THR A 162 -7.83 -5.78 5.43
CA THR A 162 -8.03 -7.20 5.14
C THR A 162 -6.76 -7.78 4.56
N PHE A 163 -6.15 -8.72 5.28
CA PHE A 163 -4.95 -9.44 4.84
C PHE A 163 -5.38 -10.71 4.13
N TYR A 164 -5.05 -10.83 2.84
CA TYR A 164 -5.34 -12.00 2.02
C TYR A 164 -4.13 -12.93 2.00
N PHE A 165 -4.32 -14.14 2.53
CA PHE A 165 -3.26 -15.15 2.60
C PHE A 165 -3.45 -16.24 1.53
N SER A 166 -2.50 -16.31 0.60
CA SER A 166 -2.48 -17.29 -0.50
C SER A 166 -1.63 -18.52 -0.17
N GLY A 167 -0.67 -18.42 0.75
CA GLY A 167 0.27 -19.50 1.06
C GLY A 167 1.12 -19.20 2.29
N GLY A 168 2.37 -19.67 2.28
CA GLY A 168 3.42 -19.13 3.15
C GLY A 168 3.32 -19.33 4.67
N ASN A 169 4.35 -18.80 5.31
CA ASN A 169 4.45 -18.55 6.75
C ASN A 169 4.65 -17.05 6.97
N ASP A 170 3.55 -16.32 6.99
CA ASP A 170 3.58 -14.87 6.95
C ASP A 170 3.68 -14.26 8.34
N ILE A 171 4.04 -12.99 8.36
CA ILE A 171 4.08 -12.16 9.57
C ILE A 171 3.30 -10.88 9.30
N VAL A 172 2.29 -10.60 10.11
CA VAL A 172 1.65 -9.28 10.14
C VAL A 172 2.23 -8.50 11.32
N THR A 173 2.81 -7.34 11.03
CA THR A 173 3.48 -6.50 12.04
C THR A 173 3.28 -5.02 11.78
N ALA A 174 3.49 -4.21 12.81
CA ALA A 174 3.74 -2.79 12.61
C ALA A 174 5.18 -2.59 12.08
N GLY A 175 5.34 -1.59 11.21
CA GLY A 175 6.63 -1.08 10.75
C GLY A 175 6.89 0.33 11.29
N ASP A 176 7.12 1.28 10.39
CA ASP A 176 7.37 2.68 10.73
C ASP A 176 6.12 3.40 11.30
N THR A 177 6.35 4.60 11.85
CA THR A 177 5.27 5.43 12.39
C THR A 177 4.20 5.70 11.34
N GLY A 178 2.95 5.38 11.68
CA GLY A 178 1.80 5.47 10.77
C GLY A 178 1.29 4.10 10.31
N THR A 179 1.99 3.02 10.67
CA THR A 179 1.57 1.64 10.45
C THR A 179 1.27 0.95 11.79
N TYR A 180 0.42 -0.08 11.78
CA TYR A 180 -0.19 -0.63 13.02
C TYR A 180 -0.14 -2.16 13.15
N GLY A 181 0.16 -2.91 12.08
CA GLY A 181 0.00 -4.37 12.09
C GLY A 181 -1.48 -4.77 12.19
N TYR A 182 -1.79 -5.95 12.73
CA TYR A 182 -3.16 -6.42 12.90
C TYR A 182 -3.88 -5.76 14.09
N GLN A 183 -5.11 -5.30 13.86
CA GLN A 183 -5.97 -4.62 14.82
C GLN A 183 -7.26 -5.41 15.08
N ASP A 184 -7.33 -6.05 16.24
CA ASP A 184 -8.50 -6.83 16.67
C ASP A 184 -9.82 -6.04 16.59
N GLY A 185 -10.89 -6.71 16.17
CA GLY A 185 -12.22 -6.14 15.98
C GLY A 185 -12.36 -5.12 14.85
N THR A 186 -11.27 -4.78 14.16
CA THR A 186 -11.24 -3.83 13.04
C THR A 186 -10.82 -4.52 11.75
N ASP A 187 -9.73 -5.28 11.80
CA ASP A 187 -9.16 -5.96 10.64
C ASP A 187 -9.77 -7.34 10.38
N LYS A 188 -9.43 -7.91 9.23
CA LYS A 188 -9.81 -9.25 8.80
C LYS A 188 -8.62 -10.02 8.27
N LEU A 189 -8.62 -11.32 8.53
CA LEU A 189 -7.67 -12.30 8.03
C LEU A 189 -8.42 -13.21 7.05
N ASP A 190 -8.18 -13.03 5.76
CA ASP A 190 -8.76 -13.89 4.73
C ASP A 190 -7.87 -15.14 4.55
N VAL A 191 -8.37 -16.26 5.06
CA VAL A 191 -7.73 -17.59 4.97
C VAL A 191 -8.43 -18.49 3.96
N THR A 192 -9.23 -17.93 3.06
CA THR A 192 -9.92 -18.68 2.00
C THR A 192 -8.91 -19.42 1.11
N GLY A 193 -7.74 -18.81 0.86
CA GLY A 193 -6.64 -19.39 0.09
C GLY A 193 -6.07 -20.67 0.71
N TRP A 194 -6.13 -20.81 2.03
CA TRP A 194 -5.67 -22.01 2.73
C TRP A 194 -6.70 -23.16 2.69
N GLY A 195 -7.94 -22.88 2.32
CA GLY A 195 -9.05 -23.84 2.29
C GLY A 195 -9.64 -24.17 3.67
N ALA A 196 -9.46 -23.30 4.67
CA ALA A 196 -10.16 -23.41 5.94
C ALA A 196 -11.62 -22.95 5.78
N SER A 197 -12.56 -23.72 6.31
CA SER A 197 -14.01 -23.49 6.12
C SER A 197 -14.70 -22.94 7.37
N ALA A 198 -14.04 -23.04 8.53
CA ALA A 198 -14.52 -22.51 9.79
C ALA A 198 -13.36 -22.26 10.75
N TYR A 199 -13.60 -21.43 11.77
CA TYR A 199 -12.61 -21.16 12.83
C TYR A 199 -12.12 -22.42 13.55
N SER A 200 -12.96 -23.45 13.68
CA SER A 200 -12.58 -24.73 14.28
C SER A 200 -11.55 -25.52 13.48
N ASP A 201 -11.32 -25.17 12.22
CA ASP A 201 -10.29 -25.78 11.39
C ASP A 201 -8.90 -25.22 11.73
N LEU A 202 -8.84 -23.99 12.25
CA LEU A 202 -7.60 -23.27 12.53
C LEU A 202 -6.98 -23.71 13.85
N ALA A 203 -5.65 -23.80 13.87
CA ALA A 203 -4.88 -23.84 15.11
C ALA A 203 -4.42 -22.42 15.45
N VAL A 204 -4.98 -21.86 16.52
CA VAL A 204 -4.63 -20.54 17.07
C VAL A 204 -3.89 -20.74 18.39
N ALA A 205 -2.64 -20.27 18.48
CA ALA A 205 -1.79 -20.47 19.65
C ALA A 205 -0.92 -19.25 19.95
N ALA A 206 -0.71 -18.97 21.23
CA ALA A 206 0.25 -17.97 21.66
C ALA A 206 1.70 -18.45 21.42
N SER A 207 2.54 -17.54 20.93
CA SER A 207 3.99 -17.68 20.83
C SER A 207 4.65 -16.46 21.47
N GLY A 208 4.92 -16.52 22.77
CA GLY A 208 5.38 -15.34 23.51
C GLY A 208 4.29 -14.27 23.59
N SER A 209 4.57 -13.08 23.05
CA SER A 209 3.60 -11.98 22.92
C SER A 209 2.75 -12.04 21.64
N ASP A 210 3.08 -12.97 20.75
CA ASP A 210 2.52 -13.04 19.41
C ASP A 210 1.47 -14.14 19.33
N THR A 211 0.65 -14.09 18.30
CA THR A 211 -0.30 -15.16 17.99
C THR A 211 0.07 -15.82 16.68
N VAL A 212 0.12 -17.14 16.68
CA VAL A 212 0.32 -17.94 15.46
C VAL A 212 -1.00 -18.61 15.12
N ILE A 213 -1.47 -18.38 13.89
CA ILE A 213 -2.63 -19.04 13.30
C ILE A 213 -2.12 -19.93 12.18
N SER A 214 -2.61 -21.17 12.09
CA SER A 214 -2.12 -22.13 11.10
C SER A 214 -3.19 -23.09 10.63
N TYR A 215 -3.08 -23.48 9.36
CA TYR A 215 -3.90 -24.52 8.74
C TYR A 215 -3.23 -25.04 7.46
N GLY A 216 -3.39 -26.33 7.16
CA GLY A 216 -2.98 -26.89 5.86
C GLY A 216 -1.46 -26.87 5.56
N GLY A 217 -0.61 -26.49 6.52
CA GLY A 217 0.83 -26.28 6.30
C GLY A 217 1.24 -24.81 6.14
N ASN A 218 0.27 -23.90 6.09
CA ASN A 218 0.47 -22.46 6.06
C ASN A 218 0.30 -21.87 7.46
N SER A 219 0.88 -20.70 7.69
CA SER A 219 0.69 -19.98 8.94
C SER A 219 0.79 -18.47 8.77
N VAL A 220 0.21 -17.74 9.72
CA VAL A 220 0.45 -16.32 9.92
C VAL A 220 0.78 -16.07 11.39
N THR A 221 1.81 -15.26 11.62
CA THR A 221 2.16 -14.73 12.94
C THR A 221 1.69 -13.29 13.04
N LEU A 222 0.80 -13.01 13.99
CA LEU A 222 0.37 -11.66 14.35
C LEU A 222 1.28 -11.14 15.46
N ALA A 223 2.21 -10.26 15.11
CA ALA A 223 3.20 -9.74 16.04
C ALA A 223 2.55 -8.86 17.12
N GLY A 224 2.79 -9.17 18.40
CA GLY A 224 2.28 -8.41 19.53
C GLY A 224 0.77 -8.54 19.80
N VAL A 225 0.08 -9.47 19.16
CA VAL A 225 -1.36 -9.72 19.33
C VAL A 225 -1.59 -10.89 20.29
N ASP A 226 -2.46 -10.70 21.28
CA ASP A 226 -2.83 -11.74 22.25
C ASP A 226 -3.80 -12.76 21.64
N SER A 227 -3.46 -14.05 21.69
CA SER A 227 -4.30 -15.10 21.09
C SER A 227 -5.70 -15.21 21.67
N SER A 228 -5.93 -14.66 22.87
CA SER A 228 -7.24 -14.68 23.53
C SER A 228 -8.25 -13.69 22.95
N VAL A 229 -7.81 -12.73 22.14
CA VAL A 229 -8.72 -11.81 21.44
C VAL A 229 -9.18 -12.36 20.09
N ILE A 230 -8.43 -13.32 19.52
CA ILE A 230 -8.71 -13.88 18.20
C ILE A 230 -9.91 -14.82 18.22
N ASP A 231 -10.95 -14.49 17.48
CA ASP A 231 -12.18 -15.26 17.35
C ASP A 231 -12.66 -15.42 15.91
N ALA A 232 -13.78 -16.13 15.71
CA ALA A 232 -14.29 -16.45 14.37
C ALA A 232 -14.69 -15.21 13.55
N SER A 233 -14.94 -14.06 14.18
CA SER A 233 -15.31 -12.83 13.49
C SER A 233 -14.13 -12.13 12.83
N ASP A 234 -12.90 -12.53 13.16
CA ASP A 234 -11.66 -12.00 12.58
C ASP A 234 -11.34 -12.57 11.21
N PHE A 235 -12.03 -13.63 10.80
CA PHE A 235 -11.65 -14.42 9.62
C PHE A 235 -12.68 -14.39 8.51
N LEU A 236 -12.18 -14.49 7.28
CA LEU A 236 -12.94 -14.89 6.11
C LEU A 236 -12.54 -16.33 5.73
N PHE A 237 -13.55 -17.19 5.48
CA PHE A 237 -13.39 -18.62 5.24
C PHE A 237 -13.90 -19.02 3.84
N ALA A 238 -13.38 -20.14 3.32
CA ALA A 238 -13.71 -20.69 1.99
C ALA A 238 -15.14 -21.24 1.86
#